data_AF-A0A9P7ZSK3-F1
#
_entry.id   AF-A0A9P7ZSK3-F1
#
_cell.length_a   1.000
_cell.length_b   1.000
_cell.length_c   1.000
_cell.angle_alpha   90.00
_cell.angle_beta   90.00
_cell.angle_gamma   90.00
#
_symmetry.space_group_name_H-M   'P 1'
#
loop_
_entity.id
_entity.type
_entity.pdbx_description
1 polymer ?
#
loop_
_entity_poly.entity_id
_entity_poly.type
_entity_poly.pdbx_seq_one_letter_code
_entity_poly.pdbx_strand_id
1 'polypeptide(L)'
;MSICRTLNLAQNLSPQALRPRPVTRERQPRPRQRYRIIGRTQRGDLITAMQQTTGSNRAMVIKGKKKSSAQIYPAKERTRTRSVRRSWSDSTRKRCGSSAKPRKRPAATKRRLSASKPHGSVKRQTSKSAAKRRSGYKGSGRLLRRLGVCVRKRSVSSASVATRHTAKRWSAKEQEAARLDKLPPLLRWLDTCPNPKLPALADKFRTLQGVRYDTIRPEFNHTAEGREQWVLNTHAALLLGEQDLNLTRYTDWQRVPVSNLAKITLWRIESLLYSLLDKKTWELGQQLPHYYEGASPLSMSLPARERLREAAWERFRNMDLFFVRVSDLLYTIPNIPHLRNTKIVVTYRELIENDTQRLGWVPAQKWKHDPDANRYGGFFAPRNKYYINGRLVGEDMPQPAETSPVPFPEQPVPRRGLIQVFPSDPDYTQRCLDQGLEHLVNRPKQHLIHNGVHSPPISHRADTPSADAEDDAHAEPLNESRSIMNGHISNGLTSNGH
;
A
#
# COMPACT_ATOMS: atom_id res chain seq x y z
N MET A 1 -20.72 -75.74 -32.41
CA MET A 1 -20.46 -77.10 -31.89
C MET A 1 -19.49 -76.92 -30.73
N SER A 2 -19.84 -77.24 -29.48
CA SER A 2 -19.96 -78.60 -28.90
C SER A 2 -18.58 -79.24 -28.71
N ILE A 3 -18.20 -79.78 -27.54
CA ILE A 3 -18.98 -80.02 -26.29
C ILE A 3 -18.06 -80.04 -25.03
N CYS A 4 -18.67 -80.27 -23.86
CA CYS A 4 -18.12 -80.40 -22.48
C CYS A 4 -16.89 -81.34 -22.31
N ARG A 5 -16.30 -81.62 -21.13
CA ARG A 5 -16.70 -81.72 -19.69
C ARG A 5 -15.39 -81.68 -18.84
N THR A 6 -15.27 -81.72 -17.50
CA THR A 6 -16.10 -82.00 -16.30
C THR A 6 -15.98 -80.81 -15.29
N LEU A 7 -16.35 -80.74 -13.98
CA LEU A 7 -16.77 -81.62 -12.86
C LEU A 7 -15.61 -82.46 -12.23
N ASN A 8 -15.45 -82.72 -10.92
CA ASN A 8 -16.13 -82.39 -9.64
C ASN A 8 -15.08 -82.64 -8.48
N LEU A 9 -15.26 -82.54 -7.14
CA LEU A 9 -16.40 -82.42 -6.20
C LEU A 9 -15.93 -81.80 -4.83
N ALA A 10 -16.90 -81.48 -3.95
CA ALA A 10 -17.01 -81.60 -2.46
C ALA A 10 -15.89 -82.27 -1.59
N GLN A 11 -15.85 -82.18 -0.22
CA GLN A 11 -16.55 -81.39 0.83
C GLN A 11 -15.86 -81.53 2.22
N ASN A 12 -16.23 -80.66 3.17
CA ASN A 12 -16.40 -80.83 4.64
C ASN A 12 -15.58 -81.88 5.44
N LEU A 13 -15.04 -81.45 6.61
CA LEU A 13 -15.23 -82.16 7.89
C LEU A 13 -14.94 -81.27 9.13
N SER A 14 -15.54 -81.61 10.27
CA SER A 14 -15.53 -80.88 11.56
C SER A 14 -16.24 -81.75 12.63
N PRO A 15 -16.30 -81.40 13.93
CA PRO A 15 -15.22 -81.07 14.88
C PRO A 15 -15.22 -82.01 16.12
N GLN A 16 -14.20 -81.91 16.98
CA GLN A 16 -14.17 -82.05 18.46
C GLN A 16 -12.72 -82.36 18.90
N ALA A 17 -12.13 -82.02 20.06
CA ALA A 17 -12.39 -81.17 21.24
C ALA A 17 -11.87 -81.95 22.47
N LEU A 18 -10.87 -81.46 23.24
CA LEU A 18 -10.65 -81.85 24.66
C LEU A 18 -9.57 -81.04 25.41
N ARG A 19 -10.02 -80.00 26.15
CA ARG A 19 -9.53 -79.49 27.47
C ARG A 19 -8.07 -78.98 27.66
N PRO A 20 -7.79 -78.17 28.72
CA PRO A 20 -6.59 -77.32 28.79
C PRO A 20 -5.52 -77.74 29.82
N ARG A 21 -4.36 -77.09 29.77
CA ARG A 21 -3.30 -77.09 30.82
C ARG A 21 -3.13 -75.66 31.43
N PRO A 22 -2.55 -75.52 32.64
CA PRO A 22 -2.79 -74.37 33.52
C PRO A 22 -1.95 -73.11 33.23
N VAL A 23 -2.43 -71.99 33.79
CA VAL A 23 -1.87 -70.64 33.60
C VAL A 23 -0.68 -70.36 34.55
N THR A 24 0.52 -70.18 34.00
CA THR A 24 1.59 -69.42 34.66
C THR A 24 1.25 -67.92 34.65
N ARG A 25 1.21 -67.30 35.83
CA ARG A 25 0.52 -66.01 36.04
C ARG A 25 1.49 -64.83 36.09
N GLU A 26 2.11 -64.52 34.96
CA GLU A 26 3.05 -63.39 34.85
C GLU A 26 2.33 -62.03 35.08
N ARG A 27 2.88 -61.20 35.97
CA ARG A 27 2.23 -59.97 36.44
C ARG A 27 2.54 -58.77 35.54
N GLN A 28 1.82 -58.65 34.42
CA GLN A 28 1.73 -57.40 33.64
C GLN A 28 1.25 -56.22 34.53
N PRO A 29 2.02 -55.12 34.68
CA PRO A 29 1.62 -53.98 35.51
C PRO A 29 0.56 -53.10 34.81
N ARG A 30 -0.58 -52.86 35.48
CA ARG A 30 -1.69 -52.09 34.91
C ARG A 30 -1.38 -50.58 34.81
N PRO A 31 -1.38 -49.95 33.62
CA PRO A 31 -1.15 -48.51 33.48
C PRO A 31 -2.44 -47.69 33.77
N ARG A 32 -2.96 -47.75 35.00
CA ARG A 32 -4.17 -47.01 35.42
C ARG A 32 -4.03 -46.29 36.77
N GLN A 33 -3.27 -45.19 36.78
CA GLN A 33 -3.54 -44.09 37.75
C GLN A 33 -2.91 -42.71 37.38
N ARG A 34 -1.77 -42.65 36.68
CA ARG A 34 -1.06 -41.36 36.43
C ARG A 34 -1.86 -40.30 35.66
N TYR A 35 -2.73 -40.68 34.72
CA TYR A 35 -3.49 -39.74 33.88
C TYR A 35 -4.56 -38.91 34.62
N ARG A 36 -4.98 -39.27 35.84
CA ARG A 36 -5.95 -38.47 36.63
C ARG A 36 -5.33 -37.30 37.40
N ILE A 37 -4.01 -37.29 37.58
CA ILE A 37 -3.31 -36.21 38.31
C ILE A 37 -2.97 -35.07 37.35
N ILE A 38 -2.33 -35.38 36.22
CA ILE A 38 -1.90 -34.38 35.21
C ILE A 38 -3.07 -33.53 34.70
N GLY A 39 -4.22 -34.16 34.44
CA GLY A 39 -5.44 -33.47 33.99
C GLY A 39 -6.16 -32.63 35.07
N ARG A 40 -5.74 -32.68 36.33
CA ARG A 40 -6.20 -31.75 37.38
C ARG A 40 -5.30 -30.51 37.45
N THR A 41 -3.97 -30.67 37.40
CA THR A 41 -3.02 -29.55 37.43
C THR A 41 -3.29 -28.60 36.26
N GLN A 42 -3.28 -29.11 35.02
CA GLN A 42 -3.49 -28.30 33.81
C GLN A 42 -4.85 -27.55 33.79
N ARG A 43 -5.88 -28.10 34.45
CA ARG A 43 -7.18 -27.40 34.61
C ARG A 43 -7.12 -26.31 35.68
N GLY A 44 -6.41 -26.52 36.79
CA GLY A 44 -6.14 -25.48 37.78
C GLY A 44 -5.36 -24.30 37.19
N ASP A 45 -4.34 -24.62 36.37
CA ASP A 45 -3.52 -23.62 35.69
C ASP A 45 -4.33 -22.80 34.68
N LEU A 46 -5.18 -23.44 33.86
CA LEU A 46 -6.09 -22.74 32.94
C LEU A 46 -7.10 -21.84 33.67
N ILE A 47 -7.71 -22.32 34.76
CA ILE A 47 -8.67 -21.52 35.55
C ILE A 47 -7.96 -20.32 36.17
N THR A 48 -6.74 -20.50 36.68
CA THR A 48 -5.92 -19.42 37.24
C THR A 48 -5.55 -18.39 36.18
N ALA A 49 -5.15 -18.81 34.98
CA ALA A 49 -4.88 -17.93 33.84
C ALA A 49 -6.14 -17.18 33.36
N MET A 50 -7.32 -17.82 33.35
CA MET A 50 -8.60 -17.14 33.07
C MET A 50 -8.95 -16.10 34.14
N GLN A 51 -8.69 -16.37 35.43
CA GLN A 51 -8.93 -15.40 36.50
C GLN A 51 -7.96 -14.21 36.44
N GLN A 52 -6.68 -14.45 36.12
CA GLN A 52 -5.68 -13.39 35.93
C GLN A 52 -6.00 -12.52 34.71
N THR A 53 -6.38 -13.10 33.57
CA THR A 53 -6.75 -12.35 32.36
C THR A 53 -8.06 -11.56 32.52
N THR A 54 -9.09 -12.14 33.13
CA THR A 54 -10.34 -11.40 33.43
C THR A 54 -10.14 -10.31 34.50
N GLY A 55 -9.28 -10.55 35.49
CA GLY A 55 -8.84 -9.53 36.46
C GLY A 55 -8.07 -8.38 35.80
N SER A 56 -7.11 -8.69 34.92
CA SER A 56 -6.36 -7.71 34.14
C SER A 56 -7.27 -6.87 33.23
N ASN A 57 -8.21 -7.51 32.53
CA ASN A 57 -9.19 -6.82 31.68
C ASN A 57 -10.12 -5.91 32.51
N ARG A 58 -10.60 -6.35 33.69
CA ARG A 58 -11.33 -5.48 34.63
C ARG A 58 -10.46 -4.29 35.09
N ALA A 59 -9.19 -4.52 35.41
CA ALA A 59 -8.27 -3.44 35.81
C ALA A 59 -8.01 -2.44 34.67
N MET A 60 -7.91 -2.90 33.41
CA MET A 60 -7.81 -2.02 32.24
C MET A 60 -9.09 -1.22 32.00
N VAL A 61 -10.27 -1.83 32.10
CA VAL A 61 -11.55 -1.10 31.99
C VAL A 61 -11.71 -0.06 33.09
N ILE A 62 -11.29 -0.36 34.33
CA ILE A 62 -11.31 0.61 35.45
C ILE A 62 -10.30 1.74 35.22
N LYS A 63 -9.07 1.44 34.76
CA LYS A 63 -8.07 2.46 34.39
C LYS A 63 -8.56 3.32 33.20
N GLY A 64 -9.24 2.73 32.22
CA GLY A 64 -9.86 3.42 31.08
C GLY A 64 -10.96 4.38 31.53
N LYS A 65 -11.91 3.90 32.34
CA LYS A 65 -12.97 4.76 32.92
C LYS A 65 -12.38 5.90 33.75
N LYS A 66 -11.38 5.65 34.61
CA LYS A 66 -10.67 6.70 35.38
C LYS A 66 -9.92 7.70 34.49
N LYS A 67 -9.29 7.27 33.38
CA LYS A 67 -8.68 8.19 32.40
C LYS A 67 -9.72 9.05 31.69
N SER A 68 -10.87 8.48 31.30
CA SER A 68 -11.93 9.22 30.62
C SER A 68 -12.55 10.31 31.51
N SER A 69 -12.86 10.00 32.78
CA SER A 69 -13.38 11.02 33.71
C SER A 69 -12.34 12.11 34.00
N ALA A 70 -11.07 11.74 34.19
CA ALA A 70 -9.97 12.68 34.39
C ALA A 70 -9.73 13.63 33.20
N GLN A 71 -10.12 13.28 31.97
CA GLN A 71 -10.11 14.18 30.82
C GLN A 71 -11.38 15.05 30.71
N ILE A 72 -12.55 14.54 31.10
CA ILE A 72 -13.83 15.26 30.97
C ILE A 72 -13.91 16.46 31.93
N TYR A 73 -13.48 16.33 33.18
CA TYR A 73 -13.51 17.44 34.15
C TYR A 73 -12.73 18.69 33.70
N PRO A 74 -11.42 18.64 33.34
CA PRO A 74 -10.69 19.83 32.90
C PRO A 74 -11.19 20.39 31.56
N ALA A 75 -11.86 19.61 30.71
CA ALA A 75 -12.51 20.12 29.50
C ALA A 75 -13.78 20.95 29.82
N LYS A 76 -14.62 20.45 30.74
CA LYS A 76 -15.85 21.13 31.19
C LYS A 76 -15.53 22.40 32.00
N GLU A 77 -14.44 22.38 32.77
CA GLU A 77 -13.95 23.56 33.50
C GLU A 77 -13.37 24.63 32.56
N ARG A 78 -12.62 24.22 31.52
CA ARG A 78 -12.11 25.13 30.48
C ARG A 78 -13.20 25.76 29.63
N THR A 79 -14.33 25.11 29.41
CA THR A 79 -15.47 25.72 28.71
C THR A 79 -16.23 26.70 29.61
N ARG A 80 -16.47 26.38 30.89
CA ARG A 80 -17.05 27.30 31.88
C ARG A 80 -16.21 28.56 32.10
N THR A 81 -14.92 28.43 32.40
CA THR A 81 -14.04 29.59 32.60
C THR A 81 -13.93 30.47 31.34
N ARG A 82 -14.02 29.88 30.14
CA ARG A 82 -14.00 30.61 28.85
C ARG A 82 -15.33 31.28 28.52
N SER A 83 -16.48 30.75 28.95
CA SER A 83 -17.78 31.44 28.82
C SER A 83 -17.90 32.57 29.84
N VAL A 84 -17.49 32.36 31.09
CA VAL A 84 -17.47 33.42 32.13
C VAL A 84 -16.56 34.58 31.71
N ARG A 85 -15.35 34.32 31.19
CA ARG A 85 -14.48 35.38 30.63
C ARG A 85 -15.10 36.14 29.46
N ARG A 86 -15.88 35.48 28.58
CA ARG A 86 -16.61 36.17 27.50
C ARG A 86 -17.72 37.06 28.08
N SER A 87 -18.56 36.53 28.97
CA SER A 87 -19.63 37.27 29.65
C SER A 87 -19.10 38.52 30.37
N TRP A 88 -18.01 38.39 31.15
CA TRP A 88 -17.33 39.53 31.78
C TRP A 88 -16.76 40.54 30.77
N SER A 89 -16.22 40.07 29.64
CA SER A 89 -15.70 40.94 28.58
C SER A 89 -16.79 41.74 27.89
N ASP A 90 -17.92 41.12 27.54
CA ASP A 90 -19.03 41.83 26.89
C ASP A 90 -19.82 42.70 27.87
N SER A 91 -19.96 42.28 29.13
CA SER A 91 -20.58 43.11 30.18
C SER A 91 -19.74 44.37 30.47
N THR A 92 -18.42 44.25 30.61
CA THR A 92 -17.54 45.43 30.74
C THR A 92 -17.51 46.28 29.47
N ARG A 93 -17.53 45.67 28.27
CA ARG A 93 -17.61 46.40 27.00
C ARG A 93 -18.91 47.19 26.84
N LYS A 94 -20.05 46.64 27.26
CA LYS A 94 -21.34 47.36 27.34
C LYS A 94 -21.27 48.50 28.37
N ARG A 95 -20.73 48.26 29.57
CA ARG A 95 -20.61 49.26 30.64
C ARG A 95 -19.65 50.42 30.31
N CYS A 96 -18.65 50.18 29.46
CA CYS A 96 -17.75 51.22 28.93
C CYS A 96 -18.25 51.90 27.65
N GLY A 97 -19.22 51.31 26.92
CA GLY A 97 -19.79 51.90 25.72
C GLY A 97 -20.87 52.98 25.99
N SER A 98 -21.56 52.90 27.13
CA SER A 98 -22.70 53.77 27.45
C SER A 98 -22.32 55.14 28.02
N SER A 99 -21.08 55.36 28.43
CA SER A 99 -20.62 56.62 29.06
C SER A 99 -20.09 57.69 28.09
N ALA A 100 -20.13 57.43 26.78
CA ALA A 100 -19.51 58.27 25.75
C ALA A 100 -20.53 59.03 24.86
N LYS A 101 -21.51 59.73 25.45
CA LYS A 101 -22.35 60.71 24.73
C LYS A 101 -21.88 62.15 25.00
N PRO A 102 -21.22 62.85 24.05
CA PRO A 102 -20.87 64.25 24.21
C PRO A 102 -22.12 65.14 24.10
N ARG A 103 -22.60 65.65 25.23
CA ARG A 103 -23.71 66.63 25.30
C ARG A 103 -23.28 67.96 24.66
N LYS A 104 -23.54 68.14 23.35
CA LYS A 104 -23.44 69.46 22.70
C LYS A 104 -24.49 70.41 23.29
N ARG A 105 -24.09 71.60 23.74
CA ARG A 105 -24.98 72.74 24.01
C ARG A 105 -24.69 73.82 22.96
N PRO A 106 -25.68 74.38 22.25
CA PRO A 106 -25.54 75.67 21.58
C PRO A 106 -25.59 76.81 22.62
N ALA A 107 -25.17 78.02 22.24
CA ALA A 107 -25.14 79.18 23.13
C ALA A 107 -25.34 80.53 22.39
N ALA A 108 -26.46 81.20 22.69
CA ALA A 108 -26.80 82.61 22.49
C ALA A 108 -28.08 82.89 23.33
N THR A 109 -28.48 84.10 23.80
CA THR A 109 -28.13 85.48 23.44
C THR A 109 -28.31 86.47 24.64
N LYS A 110 -27.30 87.34 24.90
CA LYS A 110 -27.28 88.71 25.52
C LYS A 110 -28.14 89.15 26.75
N ARG A 111 -27.43 89.88 27.66
CA ARG A 111 -27.86 91.00 28.58
C ARG A 111 -28.80 90.64 29.75
N ARG A 112 -28.73 91.25 30.95
CA ARG A 112 -28.31 92.62 31.36
C ARG A 112 -27.36 92.67 32.59
N LEU A 113 -26.90 93.90 32.90
CA LEU A 113 -26.55 94.59 34.19
C LEU A 113 -26.57 93.76 35.51
N SER A 114 -25.80 94.08 36.56
CA SER A 114 -25.22 95.39 36.96
C SER A 114 -23.80 95.26 37.59
N ALA A 115 -23.33 96.30 38.30
CA ALA A 115 -21.92 96.48 38.69
C ALA A 115 -21.60 96.16 40.17
N SER A 116 -20.39 95.66 40.41
CA SER A 116 -19.46 96.23 41.41
C SER A 116 -18.01 95.73 41.19
N LYS A 117 -17.05 96.52 41.68
CA LYS A 117 -15.60 96.23 41.78
C LYS A 117 -15.26 96.29 43.29
N PRO A 118 -14.24 95.55 43.79
CA PRO A 118 -12.86 96.02 43.65
C PRO A 118 -11.80 94.91 43.43
N HIS A 119 -10.54 95.32 43.50
CA HIS A 119 -9.34 94.59 43.08
C HIS A 119 -8.96 93.44 44.02
N GLY A 120 -8.31 92.39 43.49
CA GLY A 120 -7.57 91.43 44.33
C GLY A 120 -7.38 90.00 43.84
N SER A 121 -6.89 89.73 42.61
CA SER A 121 -6.49 88.34 42.25
C SER A 121 -5.55 88.11 41.05
N VAL A 122 -4.84 89.10 40.48
CA VAL A 122 -4.00 88.90 39.27
C VAL A 122 -2.96 87.78 39.46
N LYS A 123 -2.18 87.79 40.56
CA LYS A 123 -1.25 86.69 40.93
C LYS A 123 -1.94 85.33 41.15
N ARG A 124 -3.25 85.32 41.47
CA ARG A 124 -4.07 84.11 41.68
C ARG A 124 -4.69 83.57 40.38
N GLN A 125 -4.77 84.38 39.32
CA GLN A 125 -5.23 83.95 37.99
C GLN A 125 -4.06 83.48 37.11
N THR A 126 -2.90 84.15 37.14
CA THR A 126 -1.69 83.69 36.42
C THR A 126 -1.16 82.37 36.97
N SER A 127 -1.13 82.19 38.30
CA SER A 127 -0.78 80.90 38.93
C SER A 127 -1.79 79.79 38.57
N LYS A 128 -3.10 80.07 38.59
CA LYS A 128 -4.13 79.10 38.19
C LYS A 128 -4.05 78.73 36.71
N SER A 129 -3.77 79.67 35.80
CA SER A 129 -3.64 79.37 34.36
C SER A 129 -2.33 78.63 34.04
N ALA A 130 -1.22 78.99 34.67
CA ALA A 130 0.05 78.25 34.60
C ALA A 130 -0.10 76.82 35.16
N ALA A 131 -0.79 76.66 36.29
CA ALA A 131 -1.12 75.35 36.86
C ALA A 131 -2.04 74.53 35.92
N LYS A 132 -3.03 75.17 35.27
CA LYS A 132 -3.92 74.50 34.31
C LYS A 132 -3.18 74.06 33.04
N ARG A 133 -2.23 74.85 32.52
CA ARG A 133 -1.33 74.42 31.44
C ARG A 133 -0.42 73.27 31.87
N ARG A 134 0.27 73.38 33.03
CA ARG A 134 1.11 72.30 33.60
C ARG A 134 0.32 71.01 33.85
N SER A 135 -0.95 71.12 34.26
CA SER A 135 -1.88 69.99 34.40
C SER A 135 -2.25 69.38 33.04
N GLY A 136 -2.57 70.19 32.03
CA GLY A 136 -2.86 69.74 30.67
C GLY A 136 -1.72 68.97 30.00
N TYR A 137 -0.47 69.43 30.15
CA TYR A 137 0.71 68.69 29.67
C TYR A 137 0.92 67.37 30.45
N LYS A 138 0.79 67.38 31.78
CA LYS A 138 0.87 66.15 32.60
C LYS A 138 -0.25 65.15 32.26
N GLY A 139 -1.46 65.63 31.93
CA GLY A 139 -2.58 64.81 31.48
C GLY A 139 -2.34 64.20 30.09
N SER A 140 -1.92 65.01 29.13
CA SER A 140 -1.63 64.57 27.76
C SER A 140 -0.48 63.56 27.72
N GLY A 141 0.59 63.79 28.49
CA GLY A 141 1.69 62.84 28.64
C GLY A 141 1.26 61.50 29.27
N ARG A 142 0.32 61.51 30.22
CA ARG A 142 -0.28 60.27 30.77
C ARG A 142 -1.16 59.55 29.74
N LEU A 143 -1.88 60.27 28.90
CA LEU A 143 -2.71 59.69 27.82
C LEU A 143 -1.84 59.05 26.73
N LEU A 144 -0.81 59.77 26.25
CA LEU A 144 0.17 59.26 25.28
C LEU A 144 0.90 58.02 25.80
N ARG A 145 1.35 58.01 27.07
CA ARG A 145 1.95 56.81 27.68
C ARG A 145 0.96 55.64 27.76
N ARG A 146 -0.31 55.88 28.12
CA ARG A 146 -1.35 54.84 28.12
C ARG A 146 -1.63 54.28 26.72
N LEU A 147 -1.70 55.13 25.70
CA LEU A 147 -1.87 54.72 24.30
C LEU A 147 -0.67 53.90 23.82
N GLY A 148 0.57 54.36 24.03
CA GLY A 148 1.78 53.64 23.66
C GLY A 148 1.93 52.27 24.35
N VAL A 149 1.49 52.13 25.60
CA VAL A 149 1.41 50.83 26.29
C VAL A 149 0.28 49.95 25.73
N CYS A 150 -0.85 50.52 25.34
CA CYS A 150 -1.95 49.77 24.71
C CYS A 150 -1.56 49.25 23.32
N VAL A 151 -0.89 50.08 22.50
CA VAL A 151 -0.34 49.68 21.20
C VAL A 151 0.72 48.59 21.37
N ARG A 152 1.69 48.76 22.29
CA ARG A 152 2.68 47.69 22.58
C ARG A 152 2.01 46.40 23.05
N LYS A 153 1.05 46.44 23.97
CA LYS A 153 0.30 45.24 24.38
C LYS A 153 -0.48 44.60 23.24
N ARG A 154 -1.04 45.38 22.30
CA ARG A 154 -1.68 44.85 21.09
C ARG A 154 -0.69 44.20 20.14
N SER A 155 0.43 44.87 19.81
CA SER A 155 1.47 44.33 18.91
C SER A 155 2.12 43.04 19.44
N VAL A 156 2.45 42.98 20.74
CA VAL A 156 2.95 41.77 21.39
C VAL A 156 1.89 40.67 21.42
N SER A 157 0.61 41.01 21.59
CA SER A 157 -0.48 40.03 21.52
C SER A 157 -0.69 39.51 20.10
N SER A 158 -0.67 40.36 19.07
CA SER A 158 -0.81 39.95 17.67
C SER A 158 0.39 39.16 17.18
N ALA A 159 1.61 39.52 17.60
CA ALA A 159 2.82 38.73 17.36
C ALA A 159 2.70 37.35 18.04
N SER A 160 2.36 37.29 19.33
CA SER A 160 2.16 36.02 20.05
C SER A 160 1.06 35.14 19.42
N VAL A 161 -0.01 35.75 18.91
CA VAL A 161 -1.05 35.04 18.15
C VAL A 161 -0.48 34.55 16.81
N ALA A 162 0.25 35.36 16.05
CA ALA A 162 0.90 34.97 14.81
C ALA A 162 1.89 33.80 15.02
N THR A 163 2.80 33.87 15.99
CA THR A 163 3.72 32.79 16.36
C THR A 163 2.97 31.52 16.76
N ARG A 164 1.83 31.63 17.46
CA ARG A 164 0.98 30.47 17.80
C ARG A 164 0.24 29.90 16.59
N HIS A 165 -0.09 30.71 15.58
CA HIS A 165 -0.68 30.23 14.34
C HIS A 165 0.36 29.62 13.39
N THR A 166 1.59 30.15 13.33
CA THR A 166 2.68 29.51 12.58
C THR A 166 3.11 28.22 13.26
N ALA A 167 3.38 28.20 14.57
CA ALA A 167 3.72 26.97 15.30
C ALA A 167 2.66 25.87 15.13
N LYS A 168 1.36 26.20 15.20
CA LYS A 168 0.29 25.23 14.91
C LYS A 168 0.28 24.75 13.46
N ARG A 169 0.59 25.60 12.48
CA ARG A 169 0.74 25.19 11.08
C ARG A 169 1.96 24.29 10.88
N TRP A 170 3.07 24.52 11.59
CA TRP A 170 4.23 23.64 11.60
C TRP A 170 3.89 22.27 12.20
N SER A 171 3.36 22.20 13.42
CA SER A 171 2.97 20.92 14.03
C SER A 171 1.88 20.18 13.24
N ALA A 172 0.97 20.89 12.56
CA ALA A 172 0.00 20.25 11.66
C ALA A 172 0.67 19.66 10.41
N LYS A 173 1.60 20.39 9.76
CA LYS A 173 2.41 19.87 8.64
C LYS A 173 3.28 18.68 9.05
N GLU A 174 3.81 18.71 10.27
CA GLU A 174 4.67 17.66 10.84
C GLU A 174 3.88 16.39 11.17
N GLN A 175 2.70 16.53 11.81
CA GLN A 175 1.77 15.42 12.03
C GLN A 175 1.27 14.82 10.70
N GLU A 176 1.06 15.67 9.70
CA GLU A 176 0.64 15.26 8.37
C GLU A 176 1.76 14.53 7.61
N ALA A 177 3.00 15.03 7.63
CA ALA A 177 4.15 14.32 7.11
C ALA A 177 4.35 12.96 7.80
N ALA A 178 4.19 12.89 9.14
CA ALA A 178 4.25 11.66 9.92
C ALA A 178 3.03 10.73 9.74
N ARG A 179 1.97 11.18 9.06
CA ARG A 179 0.86 10.35 8.57
C ARG A 179 1.19 9.81 7.18
N LEU A 180 1.60 10.68 6.26
CA LEU A 180 1.96 10.35 4.89
C LEU A 180 3.15 9.40 4.79
N ASP A 181 4.13 9.49 5.70
CA ASP A 181 5.28 8.57 5.68
C ASP A 181 4.92 7.13 6.09
N LYS A 182 3.82 6.92 6.81
CA LYS A 182 3.33 5.57 7.12
C LYS A 182 2.64 4.91 5.93
N LEU A 183 2.32 5.67 4.88
CA LEU A 183 1.65 5.16 3.68
C LEU A 183 2.68 4.65 2.65
N PRO A 184 2.43 3.50 2.00
CA PRO A 184 3.14 3.09 0.80
C PRO A 184 3.15 4.19 -0.27
N PRO A 185 4.20 4.28 -1.11
CA PRO A 185 4.36 5.34 -2.11
C PRO A 185 3.11 5.65 -2.93
N LEU A 186 2.42 4.63 -3.47
CA LEU A 186 1.18 4.82 -4.24
C LEU A 186 0.05 5.48 -3.43
N LEU A 187 -0.09 5.16 -2.15
CA LEU A 187 -1.17 5.68 -1.29
C LEU A 187 -0.80 7.07 -0.74
N ARG A 188 0.49 7.33 -0.53
CA ARG A 188 1.04 8.67 -0.30
C ARG A 188 0.80 9.60 -1.50
N TRP A 189 0.90 9.07 -2.73
CA TRP A 189 0.52 9.80 -3.94
C TRP A 189 -0.99 10.07 -4.02
N LEU A 190 -1.84 9.06 -3.78
CA LEU A 190 -3.30 9.23 -3.83
C LEU A 190 -3.79 10.33 -2.87
N ASP A 191 -3.24 10.35 -1.66
CA ASP A 191 -3.56 11.32 -0.61
C ASP A 191 -3.07 12.75 -0.94
N THR A 192 -1.91 12.88 -1.59
CA THR A 192 -1.39 14.17 -2.06
C THR A 192 -1.93 14.63 -3.42
N CYS A 193 -2.64 13.76 -4.16
CA CYS A 193 -3.20 14.07 -5.47
C CYS A 193 -4.35 15.08 -5.37
N PRO A 194 -4.31 16.24 -6.07
CA PRO A 194 -5.34 17.27 -5.94
C PRO A 194 -6.66 16.93 -6.66
N ASN A 195 -6.65 16.01 -7.63
CA ASN A 195 -7.85 15.51 -8.29
C ASN A 195 -7.69 14.04 -8.72
N PRO A 196 -7.94 13.08 -7.81
CA PRO A 196 -7.90 11.66 -8.14
C PRO A 196 -9.11 11.15 -8.96
N LYS A 197 -10.18 11.95 -9.11
CA LYS A 197 -11.44 11.54 -9.77
C LYS A 197 -11.43 11.83 -11.27
N LEU A 198 -10.39 11.33 -11.95
CA LEU A 198 -10.16 11.50 -13.39
C LEU A 198 -10.25 10.15 -14.13
N PRO A 199 -10.90 10.08 -15.31
CA PRO A 199 -10.98 8.84 -16.09
C PRO A 199 -9.61 8.24 -16.44
N ALA A 200 -8.62 9.09 -16.74
CA ALA A 200 -7.25 8.66 -17.05
C ALA A 200 -6.50 8.05 -15.84
N LEU A 201 -6.90 8.37 -14.61
CA LEU A 201 -6.38 7.72 -13.41
C LEU A 201 -7.14 6.42 -13.13
N ALA A 202 -8.46 6.41 -13.29
CA ALA A 202 -9.27 5.20 -13.20
C ALA A 202 -8.81 4.12 -14.21
N ASP A 203 -8.39 4.49 -15.42
CA ASP A 203 -7.88 3.52 -16.39
C ASP A 203 -6.60 2.80 -15.92
N LYS A 204 -5.68 3.53 -15.26
CA LYS A 204 -4.48 2.95 -14.64
C LYS A 204 -4.82 1.96 -13.51
N PHE A 205 -5.95 2.15 -12.81
CA PHE A 205 -6.40 1.33 -11.68
C PHE A 205 -7.61 0.43 -11.99
N ARG A 206 -7.99 0.25 -13.26
CA ARG A 206 -9.18 -0.50 -13.67
C ARG A 206 -9.09 -2.02 -13.41
N THR A 207 -7.90 -2.54 -13.10
CA THR A 207 -7.66 -3.97 -12.81
C THR A 207 -7.57 -4.22 -11.31
N LEU A 208 -8.59 -4.86 -10.76
CA LEU A 208 -8.74 -5.19 -9.34
C LEU A 208 -8.41 -6.66 -9.10
N GLN A 209 -7.78 -6.99 -7.97
CA GLN A 209 -7.57 -8.38 -7.57
C GLN A 209 -8.80 -8.90 -6.80
N GLY A 210 -9.67 -9.63 -7.49
CA GLY A 210 -10.88 -10.25 -6.94
C GLY A 210 -10.56 -11.55 -6.21
N VAL A 211 -10.17 -11.41 -4.95
CA VAL A 211 -9.88 -12.49 -4.00
C VAL A 211 -11.16 -13.26 -3.64
N ARG A 212 -11.10 -14.58 -3.67
CA ARG A 212 -12.21 -15.47 -3.29
C ARG A 212 -12.47 -15.48 -1.77
N TYR A 213 -13.73 -15.34 -1.38
CA TYR A 213 -14.14 -15.18 0.02
C TYR A 213 -13.75 -16.35 0.93
N ASP A 214 -13.92 -17.60 0.48
CA ASP A 214 -13.56 -18.77 1.30
C ASP A 214 -12.05 -18.91 1.57
N THR A 215 -11.18 -18.15 0.88
CA THR A 215 -9.74 -18.04 1.22
C THR A 215 -9.43 -16.89 2.20
N ILE A 216 -10.39 -16.01 2.45
CA ILE A 216 -10.38 -15.02 3.56
C ILE A 216 -11.04 -15.65 4.81
N ARG A 217 -12.08 -16.47 4.58
CA ARG A 217 -12.92 -17.13 5.60
C ARG A 217 -13.17 -18.61 5.25
N PRO A 218 -12.27 -19.52 5.67
CA PRO A 218 -12.41 -20.97 5.41
C PRO A 218 -13.70 -21.58 5.98
N GLU A 219 -14.38 -20.88 6.90
CA GLU A 219 -15.70 -21.24 7.42
C GLU A 219 -16.78 -21.30 6.32
N PHE A 220 -16.56 -20.67 5.16
CA PHE A 220 -17.50 -20.61 4.02
C PHE A 220 -17.11 -21.55 2.86
N ASN A 221 -16.16 -22.49 3.06
CA ASN A 221 -15.78 -23.47 2.05
C ASN A 221 -17.00 -24.19 1.44
N HIS A 222 -16.98 -24.39 0.11
CA HIS A 222 -18.03 -25.04 -0.69
C HIS A 222 -19.39 -24.30 -0.76
N THR A 223 -19.61 -23.24 0.02
CA THR A 223 -20.84 -22.43 -0.05
C THR A 223 -20.87 -21.53 -1.29
N ALA A 224 -22.05 -20.98 -1.63
CA ALA A 224 -22.16 -19.97 -2.69
C ALA A 224 -21.50 -18.64 -2.29
N GLU A 225 -21.66 -18.22 -1.04
CA GLU A 225 -21.05 -17.01 -0.47
C GLU A 225 -19.51 -17.10 -0.47
N GLY A 226 -18.96 -18.29 -0.20
CA GLY A 226 -17.53 -18.58 -0.28
C GLY A 226 -16.92 -18.37 -1.67
N ARG A 227 -17.72 -18.48 -2.74
CA ARG A 227 -17.32 -18.21 -4.14
C ARG A 227 -17.37 -16.72 -4.51
N GLU A 228 -17.88 -15.84 -3.65
CA GLU A 228 -17.88 -14.40 -3.92
C GLU A 228 -16.45 -13.85 -4.04
N GLN A 229 -16.30 -12.83 -4.89
CA GLN A 229 -15.04 -12.12 -5.04
C GLN A 229 -15.06 -10.82 -4.22
N TRP A 230 -13.93 -10.54 -3.58
CA TRP A 230 -13.68 -9.43 -2.68
C TRP A 230 -12.40 -8.69 -3.12
N VAL A 231 -12.34 -7.39 -2.90
CA VAL A 231 -11.20 -6.53 -3.27
C VAL A 231 -10.68 -5.76 -2.05
N LEU A 232 -9.40 -5.42 -2.08
CA LEU A 232 -8.76 -4.64 -1.02
C LEU A 232 -9.32 -3.21 -0.99
N ASN A 233 -9.48 -2.63 0.21
CA ASN A 233 -9.99 -1.27 0.40
C ASN A 233 -9.18 -0.21 -0.37
N THR A 234 -7.88 -0.42 -0.53
CA THR A 234 -6.98 0.46 -1.29
C THR A 234 -7.25 0.41 -2.80
N HIS A 235 -7.62 -0.74 -3.36
CA HIS A 235 -8.05 -0.87 -4.76
C HIS A 235 -9.34 -0.11 -5.02
N ALA A 236 -10.32 -0.28 -4.14
CA ALA A 236 -11.55 0.48 -4.19
C ALA A 236 -11.26 1.99 -4.09
N ALA A 237 -10.47 2.43 -3.10
CA ALA A 237 -10.09 3.84 -2.94
C ALA A 237 -9.41 4.44 -4.20
N LEU A 238 -8.45 3.73 -4.80
CA LEU A 238 -7.76 4.14 -6.02
C LEU A 238 -8.70 4.27 -7.23
N LEU A 239 -9.61 3.31 -7.43
CA LEU A 239 -10.57 3.35 -8.53
C LEU A 239 -11.63 4.45 -8.34
N LEU A 240 -12.21 4.54 -7.13
CA LEU A 240 -13.23 5.53 -6.76
C LEU A 240 -12.65 6.96 -6.69
N GLY A 241 -11.32 7.11 -6.68
CA GLY A 241 -10.62 8.36 -6.44
C GLY A 241 -10.93 8.94 -5.05
N GLU A 242 -11.12 8.10 -4.04
CA GLU A 242 -11.40 8.55 -2.67
C GLU A 242 -10.11 8.50 -1.84
N GLN A 243 -9.70 9.63 -1.27
CA GLN A 243 -8.50 9.73 -0.42
C GLN A 243 -8.68 9.04 0.94
N ASP A 244 -9.93 8.92 1.42
CA ASP A 244 -10.22 8.17 2.64
C ASP A 244 -10.13 6.66 2.39
N LEU A 245 -8.97 6.09 2.73
CA LEU A 245 -8.71 4.65 2.70
C LEU A 245 -9.62 3.84 3.63
N ASN A 246 -10.30 4.47 4.60
CA ASN A 246 -11.32 3.82 5.41
C ASN A 246 -12.69 3.81 4.74
N LEU A 247 -12.87 4.44 3.57
CA LEU A 247 -14.10 4.40 2.77
C LEU A 247 -15.34 4.73 3.63
N THR A 248 -15.25 5.71 4.54
CA THR A 248 -16.29 6.02 5.55
C THR A 248 -17.62 6.44 4.93
N ARG A 249 -17.60 6.96 3.70
CA ARG A 249 -18.77 7.27 2.86
C ARG A 249 -19.63 6.03 2.55
N TYR A 250 -19.03 4.83 2.54
CA TYR A 250 -19.69 3.58 2.19
C TYR A 250 -19.91 2.75 3.46
N THR A 251 -20.86 3.20 4.28
CA THR A 251 -21.21 2.59 5.59
C THR A 251 -21.72 1.16 5.46
N ASP A 252 -22.45 0.89 4.38
CA ASP A 252 -23.27 -0.31 4.23
C ASP A 252 -22.48 -1.49 3.65
N TRP A 253 -21.25 -1.23 3.19
CA TRP A 253 -20.33 -2.23 2.66
C TRP A 253 -19.80 -3.13 3.77
N GLN A 254 -19.85 -4.45 3.54
CA GLN A 254 -19.27 -5.41 4.47
C GLN A 254 -17.74 -5.31 4.45
N ARG A 255 -17.11 -5.36 5.64
CA ARG A 255 -15.67 -5.15 5.83
C ARG A 255 -15.05 -6.33 6.56
N VAL A 256 -14.02 -6.93 5.99
CA VAL A 256 -13.30 -8.05 6.62
C VAL A 256 -11.81 -7.72 6.72
N PRO A 257 -11.19 -7.70 7.92
CA PRO A 257 -9.79 -7.30 8.07
C PRO A 257 -8.84 -8.28 7.38
N VAL A 258 -7.80 -7.74 6.74
CA VAL A 258 -6.84 -8.52 5.94
C VAL A 258 -5.78 -9.14 6.84
N SER A 259 -5.68 -10.47 6.84
CA SER A 259 -4.70 -11.23 7.64
C SER A 259 -3.26 -10.99 7.18
N ASN A 260 -2.28 -11.29 8.04
CA ASN A 260 -0.87 -11.16 7.67
C ASN A 260 -0.46 -12.10 6.51
N LEU A 261 -1.06 -13.30 6.43
CA LEU A 261 -0.85 -14.21 5.30
C LEU A 261 -1.43 -13.62 4.00
N ALA A 262 -2.64 -13.05 4.08
CA ALA A 262 -3.26 -12.36 2.95
C ALA A 262 -2.43 -11.17 2.44
N LYS A 263 -1.87 -10.35 3.37
CA LYS A 263 -0.92 -9.28 3.03
C LYS A 263 0.31 -9.81 2.29
N ILE A 264 0.86 -10.95 2.70
CA ILE A 264 2.01 -11.59 2.03
C ILE A 264 1.63 -12.10 0.63
N THR A 265 0.48 -12.75 0.47
CA THR A 265 0.02 -13.23 -0.86
C THR A 265 -0.21 -12.07 -1.82
N LEU A 266 -0.90 -11.01 -1.38
CA LEU A 266 -1.14 -9.81 -2.17
C LEU A 266 0.17 -9.10 -2.50
N TRP A 267 1.09 -8.94 -1.55
CA TRP A 267 2.38 -8.28 -1.81
C TRP A 267 3.20 -8.97 -2.90
N ARG A 268 3.21 -10.31 -2.96
CA ARG A 268 3.88 -11.06 -4.04
C ARG A 268 3.35 -10.71 -5.44
N ILE A 269 2.07 -10.35 -5.55
CA ILE A 269 1.42 -9.97 -6.81
C ILE A 269 1.55 -8.46 -7.08
N GLU A 270 1.45 -7.63 -6.04
CA GLU A 270 1.18 -6.19 -6.14
C GLU A 270 2.34 -5.29 -5.70
N SER A 271 3.47 -5.85 -5.30
CA SER A 271 4.64 -5.08 -4.83
C SER A 271 5.05 -3.96 -5.78
N LEU A 272 5.04 -4.20 -7.10
CA LEU A 272 5.36 -3.20 -8.14
C LEU A 272 4.33 -2.05 -8.21
N LEU A 273 3.07 -2.31 -7.88
CA LEU A 273 2.00 -1.30 -7.87
C LEU A 273 2.21 -0.34 -6.68
N TYR A 274 2.34 -0.88 -5.46
CA TYR A 274 2.48 -0.06 -4.25
C TYR A 274 3.84 0.64 -4.13
N SER A 275 4.90 0.09 -4.71
CA SER A 275 6.22 0.73 -4.84
C SER A 275 6.37 1.61 -6.09
N LEU A 276 5.31 1.80 -6.91
CA LEU A 276 5.37 2.62 -8.13
C LEU A 276 6.52 2.22 -9.08
N LEU A 277 6.81 0.92 -9.16
CA LEU A 277 7.81 0.31 -10.04
C LEU A 277 7.19 -0.35 -11.29
N ASP A 278 5.86 -0.36 -11.41
CA ASP A 278 5.14 -0.67 -12.65
C ASP A 278 5.28 0.49 -13.65
N LYS A 279 5.56 0.15 -14.91
CA LYS A 279 5.61 1.07 -16.06
C LYS A 279 4.29 1.83 -16.27
N LYS A 280 3.17 1.39 -15.71
CA LYS A 280 1.89 2.12 -15.75
C LYS A 280 1.79 3.25 -14.72
N THR A 281 2.55 3.18 -13.61
CA THR A 281 2.40 4.07 -12.44
C THR A 281 3.68 4.85 -12.09
N TRP A 282 4.79 4.62 -12.79
CA TRP A 282 6.05 5.37 -12.66
C TRP A 282 5.89 6.92 -12.67
N GLU A 283 5.04 7.46 -13.55
CA GLU A 283 4.67 8.91 -13.61
C GLU A 283 4.11 9.45 -12.28
N LEU A 284 3.47 8.60 -11.48
CA LEU A 284 2.89 8.95 -10.19
C LEU A 284 3.97 9.02 -9.11
N GLY A 285 5.04 8.21 -9.25
CA GLY A 285 6.22 8.29 -8.41
C GLY A 285 7.07 9.52 -8.70
N GLN A 286 7.08 10.01 -9.95
CA GLN A 286 7.76 11.27 -10.32
C GLN A 286 7.08 12.49 -9.68
N GLN A 287 5.79 12.41 -9.34
CA GLN A 287 5.05 13.44 -8.62
C GLN A 287 5.35 13.45 -7.11
N LEU A 288 6.02 12.44 -6.58
CA LEU A 288 6.43 12.38 -5.17
C LEU A 288 7.82 13.00 -4.96
N PRO A 289 7.98 14.00 -4.07
CA PRO A 289 9.26 14.62 -3.81
C PRO A 289 10.38 13.61 -3.50
N HIS A 290 11.48 13.72 -4.26
CA HIS A 290 12.70 12.93 -4.14
C HIS A 290 12.54 11.40 -4.26
N TYR A 291 11.39 10.87 -4.69
CA TYR A 291 11.08 9.44 -4.52
C TYR A 291 12.00 8.47 -5.31
N TYR A 292 12.48 8.88 -6.49
CA TYR A 292 13.46 8.11 -7.27
C TYR A 292 14.89 8.68 -7.16
N GLU A 293 15.16 9.55 -6.20
CA GLU A 293 16.49 10.16 -5.95
C GLU A 293 17.13 10.87 -7.16
N GLY A 294 16.31 11.25 -8.16
CA GLY A 294 16.75 11.87 -9.43
C GLY A 294 17.02 10.88 -10.57
N ALA A 295 16.99 9.57 -10.32
CA ALA A 295 17.15 8.54 -11.35
C ALA A 295 15.84 8.30 -12.14
N SER A 296 15.97 7.92 -13.41
CA SER A 296 14.83 7.45 -14.21
C SER A 296 14.42 6.03 -13.80
N PRO A 297 13.12 5.73 -13.57
CA PRO A 297 12.67 4.39 -13.18
C PRO A 297 12.94 3.29 -14.22
N LEU A 298 13.24 3.66 -15.47
CA LEU A 298 13.66 2.72 -16.52
C LEU A 298 15.14 2.32 -16.42
N SER A 299 16.02 3.25 -16.02
CA SER A 299 17.47 3.03 -15.92
C SER A 299 17.96 2.78 -14.49
N MET A 300 17.04 2.72 -13.52
CA MET A 300 17.35 2.48 -12.11
C MET A 300 17.88 1.05 -11.89
N SER A 301 19.00 0.93 -11.20
CA SER A 301 19.65 -0.34 -10.87
C SER A 301 18.78 -1.24 -9.99
N LEU A 302 18.94 -2.56 -10.11
CA LEU A 302 18.17 -3.55 -9.35
C LEU A 302 18.21 -3.32 -7.82
N PRO A 303 19.36 -3.03 -7.17
CA PRO A 303 19.40 -2.78 -5.73
C PRO A 303 18.60 -1.54 -5.30
N ALA A 304 18.55 -0.48 -6.11
CA ALA A 304 17.74 0.70 -5.81
C ALA A 304 16.24 0.39 -5.91
N ARG A 305 15.82 -0.38 -6.94
CA ARG A 305 14.44 -0.89 -7.06
C ARG A 305 14.06 -1.80 -5.88
N GLU A 306 14.99 -2.63 -5.41
CA GLU A 306 14.78 -3.53 -4.28
C GLU A 306 14.54 -2.76 -2.97
N ARG A 307 15.38 -1.75 -2.66
CA ARG A 307 15.18 -0.84 -1.52
C ARG A 307 13.82 -0.14 -1.54
N LEU A 308 13.40 0.39 -2.70
CA LEU A 308 12.09 1.03 -2.85
C LEU A 308 10.93 0.05 -2.63
N ARG A 309 11.10 -1.21 -3.04
CA ARG A 309 10.14 -2.30 -2.81
C ARG A 309 10.09 -2.67 -1.32
N GLU A 310 11.22 -2.76 -0.64
CA GLU A 310 11.29 -3.08 0.79
C GLU A 310 10.69 -1.98 1.67
N ALA A 311 11.05 -0.72 1.45
CA ALA A 311 10.47 0.41 2.16
C ALA A 311 8.95 0.54 1.93
N ALA A 312 8.45 0.16 0.74
CA ALA A 312 7.02 0.09 0.47
C ALA A 312 6.34 -1.12 1.15
N TRP A 313 7.02 -2.27 1.25
CA TRP A 313 6.53 -3.45 1.97
C TRP A 313 6.36 -3.17 3.46
N GLU A 314 7.36 -2.54 4.10
CA GLU A 314 7.31 -2.20 5.53
C GLU A 314 6.12 -1.30 5.88
N ARG A 315 5.78 -0.38 4.99
CA ARG A 315 4.60 0.48 5.12
C ARG A 315 3.33 -0.35 4.93
N PHE A 316 3.23 -1.09 3.82
CA PHE A 316 2.05 -1.88 3.44
C PHE A 316 1.69 -2.95 4.49
N ARG A 317 2.66 -3.70 5.00
CA ARG A 317 2.43 -4.74 6.04
C ARG A 317 1.84 -4.16 7.32
N ASN A 318 2.22 -2.93 7.67
CA ASN A 318 1.85 -2.25 8.91
C ASN A 318 0.55 -1.43 8.78
N MET A 319 -0.09 -1.38 7.61
CA MET A 319 -1.40 -0.75 7.44
C MET A 319 -2.55 -1.60 7.98
N ASP A 320 -3.56 -0.94 8.53
CA ASP A 320 -4.88 -1.53 8.76
C ASP A 320 -5.63 -1.58 7.42
N LEU A 321 -5.71 -2.79 6.85
CA LEU A 321 -6.32 -3.06 5.55
C LEU A 321 -7.55 -3.97 5.73
N PHE A 322 -8.55 -3.80 4.88
CA PHE A 322 -9.75 -4.64 4.86
C PHE A 322 -10.21 -4.95 3.44
N PHE A 323 -10.87 -6.09 3.27
CA PHE A 323 -11.57 -6.46 2.06
C PHE A 323 -13.01 -5.93 2.07
N VAL A 324 -13.52 -5.61 0.88
CA VAL A 324 -14.94 -5.30 0.59
C VAL A 324 -15.43 -6.15 -0.58
N ARG A 325 -16.73 -6.43 -0.68
CA ARG A 325 -17.29 -7.25 -1.77
C ARG A 325 -17.19 -6.55 -3.13
N VAL A 326 -16.92 -7.34 -4.17
CA VAL A 326 -16.93 -6.85 -5.57
C VAL A 326 -18.33 -6.41 -5.98
N SER A 327 -19.38 -7.11 -5.52
CA SER A 327 -20.78 -6.73 -5.76
C SER A 327 -21.12 -5.35 -5.19
N ASP A 328 -20.80 -5.10 -3.92
CA ASP A 328 -21.00 -3.82 -3.23
C ASP A 328 -20.28 -2.65 -3.97
N LEU A 329 -19.04 -2.89 -4.43
CA LEU A 329 -18.27 -1.92 -5.22
C LEU A 329 -18.91 -1.66 -6.59
N LEU A 330 -19.18 -2.72 -7.37
CA LEU A 330 -19.77 -2.65 -8.72
C LEU A 330 -21.14 -1.95 -8.73
N TYR A 331 -21.94 -2.13 -7.68
CA TYR A 331 -23.22 -1.44 -7.53
C TYR A 331 -23.09 0.10 -7.44
N THR A 332 -22.00 0.61 -6.85
CA THR A 332 -21.81 2.07 -6.74
C THR A 332 -21.26 2.74 -8.01
N ILE A 333 -20.50 2.00 -8.82
CA ILE A 333 -19.77 2.52 -9.99
C ILE A 333 -20.62 3.30 -11.02
N PRO A 334 -21.85 2.89 -11.40
CA PRO A 334 -22.70 3.68 -12.32
C PRO A 334 -22.97 5.13 -11.87
N ASN A 335 -22.97 5.35 -10.55
CA ASN A 335 -23.27 6.63 -9.92
C ASN A 335 -22.04 7.57 -9.86
N ILE A 336 -20.87 7.10 -10.30
CA ILE A 336 -19.60 7.82 -10.19
C ILE A 336 -19.16 8.30 -11.58
N PRO A 337 -19.19 9.62 -11.87
CA PRO A 337 -19.06 10.13 -13.24
C PRO A 337 -17.79 9.69 -13.98
N HIS A 338 -16.63 9.64 -13.30
CA HIS A 338 -15.35 9.31 -13.93
C HIS A 338 -15.12 7.79 -14.14
N LEU A 339 -16.07 6.96 -13.71
CA LEU A 339 -16.06 5.49 -13.89
C LEU A 339 -17.13 5.00 -14.88
N ARG A 340 -17.96 5.90 -15.42
CA ARG A 340 -18.97 5.55 -16.41
C ARG A 340 -18.32 5.08 -17.70
N ASN A 341 -18.79 3.94 -18.21
CA ASN A 341 -18.30 3.23 -19.38
C ASN A 341 -16.85 2.69 -19.28
N THR A 342 -16.17 2.83 -18.14
CA THR A 342 -14.84 2.24 -17.90
C THR A 342 -14.95 0.72 -17.84
N LYS A 343 -14.16 0.00 -18.65
CA LYS A 343 -14.05 -1.47 -18.60
C LYS A 343 -13.18 -1.90 -17.43
N ILE A 344 -13.83 -2.22 -16.31
CA ILE A 344 -13.22 -2.73 -15.09
C ILE A 344 -12.91 -4.22 -15.26
N VAL A 345 -11.76 -4.63 -14.75
CA VAL A 345 -11.24 -6.00 -14.82
C VAL A 345 -11.10 -6.54 -13.41
N VAL A 346 -11.73 -7.67 -13.10
CA VAL A 346 -11.59 -8.35 -11.81
C VAL A 346 -10.83 -9.64 -12.04
N THR A 347 -9.55 -9.67 -11.69
CA THR A 347 -8.67 -10.84 -11.80
C THR A 347 -8.94 -11.79 -10.64
N TYR A 348 -9.31 -13.04 -10.91
CA TYR A 348 -9.49 -14.05 -9.86
C TYR A 348 -8.21 -14.32 -9.07
N ARG A 349 -8.32 -14.40 -7.74
CA ARG A 349 -7.23 -14.76 -6.83
C ARG A 349 -7.73 -15.64 -5.67
N GLU A 350 -6.82 -16.45 -5.16
CA GLU A 350 -6.94 -17.21 -3.92
C GLU A 350 -5.81 -16.80 -2.99
N LEU A 351 -6.09 -16.72 -1.69
CA LEU A 351 -5.08 -16.43 -0.67
C LEU A 351 -4.39 -17.70 -0.18
N ILE A 352 -3.25 -17.49 0.47
CA ILE A 352 -2.58 -18.50 1.30
C ILE A 352 -3.23 -18.47 2.69
N GLU A 353 -3.77 -19.62 3.11
CA GLU A 353 -4.51 -19.78 4.37
C GLU A 353 -3.59 -20.18 5.53
N ASN A 354 -2.57 -20.99 5.25
CA ASN A 354 -1.72 -21.65 6.26
C ASN A 354 -0.22 -21.37 6.03
N ASP A 355 0.59 -21.38 7.10
CA ASP A 355 2.06 -21.22 6.98
C ASP A 355 2.75 -22.37 6.20
N THR A 356 2.14 -23.55 6.10
CA THR A 356 2.63 -24.65 5.24
C THR A 356 2.52 -24.29 3.75
N GLN A 357 1.36 -23.79 3.32
CA GLN A 357 1.15 -23.25 1.98
C GLN A 357 2.06 -22.04 1.72
N ARG A 358 2.34 -21.20 2.72
CA ARG A 358 3.27 -20.07 2.63
C ARG A 358 4.71 -20.50 2.35
N LEU A 359 5.20 -21.52 3.06
CA LEU A 359 6.57 -22.03 2.91
C LEU A 359 6.78 -22.68 1.53
N GLY A 360 5.86 -23.56 1.12
CA GLY A 360 5.91 -24.21 -0.21
C GLY A 360 5.35 -23.37 -1.36
N TRP A 361 4.86 -22.17 -1.09
CA TRP A 361 4.13 -21.30 -2.03
C TRP A 361 2.96 -21.99 -2.78
N VAL A 362 2.33 -22.95 -2.13
CA VAL A 362 1.28 -23.82 -2.70
C VAL A 362 -0.05 -23.06 -2.79
N PRO A 363 -0.69 -22.98 -3.98
CA PRO A 363 -2.03 -22.39 -4.12
C PRO A 363 -3.11 -23.29 -3.53
N ALA A 364 -4.20 -22.70 -3.01
CA ALA A 364 -5.31 -23.46 -2.42
C ALA A 364 -6.09 -24.31 -3.45
N GLN A 365 -6.23 -23.81 -4.68
CA GLN A 365 -6.95 -24.44 -5.80
C GLN A 365 -8.44 -24.74 -5.52
N LYS A 366 -9.09 -23.96 -4.65
CA LYS A 366 -10.49 -24.18 -4.24
C LYS A 366 -11.48 -24.14 -5.39
N TRP A 367 -11.17 -23.37 -6.45
CA TRP A 367 -11.93 -23.38 -7.70
C TRP A 367 -12.17 -24.78 -8.30
N LYS A 368 -11.28 -25.76 -8.05
CA LYS A 368 -11.45 -27.14 -8.52
C LYS A 368 -12.64 -27.88 -7.89
N HIS A 369 -13.17 -27.37 -6.78
CA HIS A 369 -14.32 -27.92 -6.08
C HIS A 369 -15.62 -27.13 -6.34
N ASP A 370 -15.61 -26.18 -7.28
CA ASP A 370 -16.81 -25.45 -7.69
C ASP A 370 -17.67 -26.30 -8.64
N PRO A 371 -19.01 -26.22 -8.57
CA PRO A 371 -19.90 -26.95 -9.48
C PRO A 371 -19.66 -26.65 -10.97
N ASP A 372 -19.14 -25.45 -11.27
CA ASP A 372 -18.90 -24.95 -12.62
C ASP A 372 -17.43 -25.05 -13.08
N ALA A 373 -16.54 -25.62 -12.26
CA ALA A 373 -15.08 -25.69 -12.51
C ALA A 373 -14.70 -26.25 -13.90
N ASN A 374 -15.47 -27.21 -14.40
CA ASN A 374 -15.26 -27.84 -15.71
C ASN A 374 -15.34 -26.85 -16.89
N ARG A 375 -15.99 -25.68 -16.74
CA ARG A 375 -16.04 -24.66 -17.81
C ARG A 375 -14.69 -24.04 -18.14
N TYR A 376 -13.71 -24.17 -17.24
CA TYR A 376 -12.32 -23.78 -17.47
C TYR A 376 -11.44 -24.96 -17.92
N GLY A 377 -12.06 -26.05 -18.41
CA GLY A 377 -11.38 -27.26 -18.87
C GLY A 377 -10.72 -28.08 -17.76
N GLY A 378 -11.10 -27.87 -16.49
CA GLY A 378 -10.58 -28.59 -15.31
C GLY A 378 -9.12 -28.31 -14.92
N PHE A 379 -8.28 -27.85 -15.85
CA PHE A 379 -6.86 -27.56 -15.64
C PHE A 379 -6.58 -26.08 -15.32
N PHE A 380 -7.38 -25.15 -15.84
CA PHE A 380 -7.16 -23.72 -15.67
C PHE A 380 -8.05 -23.14 -14.55
N ALA A 381 -7.45 -22.31 -13.71
CA ALA A 381 -8.21 -21.50 -12.76
C ALA A 381 -9.09 -20.46 -13.48
N PRO A 382 -10.17 -19.96 -12.83
CA PRO A 382 -10.89 -18.78 -13.29
C PRO A 382 -9.92 -17.62 -13.58
N ARG A 383 -10.19 -16.83 -14.61
CA ARG A 383 -9.30 -15.76 -15.09
C ARG A 383 -9.88 -14.37 -14.76
N ASN A 384 -9.86 -13.43 -15.71
CA ASN A 384 -10.44 -12.10 -15.53
C ASN A 384 -11.94 -12.10 -15.83
N LYS A 385 -12.73 -11.41 -15.01
CA LYS A 385 -14.11 -11.02 -15.33
C LYS A 385 -14.17 -9.53 -15.69
N TYR A 386 -14.95 -9.18 -16.69
CA TYR A 386 -15.04 -7.84 -17.25
C TYR A 386 -16.37 -7.18 -16.93
N TYR A 387 -16.32 -5.95 -16.42
CA TYR A 387 -17.51 -5.19 -16.02
C TYR A 387 -17.54 -3.81 -16.64
N ILE A 388 -18.71 -3.36 -17.07
CA ILE A 388 -18.96 -1.99 -17.53
C ILE A 388 -20.23 -1.50 -16.82
N ASN A 389 -20.17 -0.32 -16.19
CA ASN A 389 -21.27 0.23 -15.39
C ASN A 389 -21.85 -0.80 -14.39
N GLY A 390 -20.97 -1.48 -13.65
CA GLY A 390 -21.33 -2.50 -12.66
C GLY A 390 -21.82 -3.84 -13.21
N ARG A 391 -22.16 -3.94 -14.50
CA ARG A 391 -22.69 -5.16 -15.14
C ARG A 391 -21.56 -6.00 -15.75
N LEU A 392 -21.64 -7.32 -15.59
CA LEU A 392 -20.73 -8.27 -16.25
C LEU A 392 -20.97 -8.22 -17.77
N VAL A 393 -19.89 -8.08 -18.54
CA VAL A 393 -19.91 -8.06 -20.02
C VAL A 393 -19.10 -9.19 -20.67
N GLY A 394 -18.45 -10.03 -19.87
CA GLY A 394 -17.72 -11.22 -20.32
C GLY A 394 -16.66 -11.67 -19.33
N GLU A 395 -16.00 -12.79 -19.61
CA GLU A 395 -14.86 -13.31 -18.84
C GLU A 395 -13.85 -14.00 -19.75
N ASP A 396 -12.59 -14.04 -19.33
CA ASP A 396 -11.51 -14.74 -20.03
C ASP A 396 -11.70 -16.26 -19.94
N MET A 397 -12.25 -16.87 -20.99
CA MET A 397 -12.31 -18.34 -21.11
C MET A 397 -10.99 -18.88 -21.67
N PRO A 398 -10.55 -20.10 -21.29
CA PRO A 398 -9.48 -20.78 -21.99
C PRO A 398 -9.97 -21.17 -23.40
N GLN A 399 -9.40 -20.57 -24.43
CA GLN A 399 -9.61 -21.00 -25.80
C GLN A 399 -8.69 -22.18 -26.14
N PRO A 400 -9.13 -23.16 -26.95
CA PRO A 400 -8.22 -24.14 -27.53
C PRO A 400 -7.20 -23.41 -28.40
N ALA A 401 -5.94 -23.84 -28.36
CA ALA A 401 -4.95 -23.35 -29.30
C ALA A 401 -5.24 -24.00 -30.66
N GLU A 402 -5.55 -23.19 -31.67
CA GLU A 402 -5.64 -23.64 -33.06
C GLU A 402 -4.23 -24.01 -33.56
N THR A 403 -3.87 -25.28 -33.39
CA THR A 403 -2.70 -25.87 -34.04
C THR A 403 -2.93 -25.87 -35.54
N SER A 404 -2.08 -25.16 -36.30
CA SER A 404 -2.09 -25.23 -37.77
C SER A 404 -2.02 -26.70 -38.23
N PRO A 405 -2.95 -27.17 -39.10
CA PRO A 405 -2.91 -28.54 -39.62
C PRO A 405 -1.76 -28.74 -40.63
N VAL A 406 -1.27 -27.65 -41.21
CA VAL A 406 0.00 -27.62 -41.93
C VAL A 406 1.11 -27.37 -40.89
N PRO A 407 2.22 -28.14 -40.86
CA PRO A 407 3.38 -27.74 -40.05
C PRO A 407 3.82 -26.33 -40.44
N PHE A 408 4.50 -25.63 -39.53
CA PHE A 408 5.17 -24.37 -39.91
C PHE A 408 6.07 -24.65 -41.11
N PRO A 409 6.10 -23.79 -42.14
CA PRO A 409 6.93 -24.01 -43.32
C PRO A 409 8.40 -23.83 -42.92
N GLU A 410 9.00 -24.92 -42.45
CA GLU A 410 10.44 -25.01 -42.22
C GLU A 410 11.13 -24.76 -43.56
N GLN A 411 11.78 -23.61 -43.69
CA GLN A 411 12.80 -23.45 -44.72
C GLN A 411 13.91 -24.44 -44.38
N PRO A 412 14.16 -25.46 -45.21
CA PRO A 412 15.11 -26.50 -44.85
C PRO A 412 16.51 -25.89 -44.90
N VAL A 413 17.12 -25.74 -43.73
CA VAL A 413 18.49 -25.24 -43.57
C VAL A 413 19.45 -26.43 -43.50
N PRO A 414 20.68 -26.32 -44.04
CA PRO A 414 21.67 -27.37 -43.90
C PRO A 414 22.05 -27.54 -42.43
N ARG A 415 22.21 -28.78 -41.98
CA ARG A 415 22.51 -29.10 -40.57
C ARG A 415 23.68 -30.05 -40.41
N ARG A 416 24.34 -29.95 -39.26
CA ARG A 416 25.29 -30.94 -38.73
C ARG A 416 24.67 -31.55 -37.47
N GLY A 417 23.84 -32.59 -37.68
CA GLY A 417 22.93 -33.11 -36.65
C GLY A 417 21.79 -32.12 -36.38
N LEU A 418 21.69 -31.62 -35.15
CA LEU A 418 20.68 -30.61 -34.78
C LEU A 418 21.13 -29.17 -35.09
N ILE A 419 22.45 -28.92 -35.16
CA ILE A 419 23.03 -27.59 -35.33
C ILE A 419 22.88 -27.14 -36.78
N GLN A 420 22.40 -25.91 -37.00
CA GLN A 420 22.38 -25.29 -38.33
C GLN A 420 23.79 -24.93 -38.78
N VAL A 421 24.08 -25.18 -40.06
CA VAL A 421 25.31 -24.76 -40.75
C VAL A 421 25.01 -23.45 -41.49
N PHE A 422 25.91 -22.47 -41.39
CA PHE A 422 25.75 -21.14 -41.96
C PHE A 422 26.56 -20.97 -43.26
N PRO A 423 26.21 -20.04 -44.17
CA PRO A 423 26.95 -19.80 -45.41
C PRO A 423 28.44 -19.42 -45.25
N SER A 424 28.88 -19.15 -44.02
CA SER A 424 30.28 -18.89 -43.63
C SER A 424 31.07 -20.15 -43.29
N ASP A 425 30.42 -21.29 -43.06
CA ASP A 425 31.07 -22.53 -42.64
C ASP A 425 31.67 -23.26 -43.85
N PRO A 426 32.89 -23.84 -43.74
CA PRO A 426 33.58 -24.45 -44.88
C PRO A 426 32.87 -25.71 -45.41
N ASP A 427 32.08 -26.41 -44.59
CA ASP A 427 31.25 -27.54 -45.05
C ASP A 427 29.86 -27.13 -45.56
N TYR A 428 29.49 -25.84 -45.58
CA TYR A 428 28.15 -25.38 -45.97
C TYR A 428 27.69 -25.89 -47.35
N THR A 429 28.52 -25.71 -48.38
CA THR A 429 28.19 -26.14 -49.75
C THR A 429 28.01 -27.65 -49.82
N GLN A 430 28.91 -28.40 -49.18
CA GLN A 430 28.80 -29.87 -49.11
C GLN A 430 27.53 -30.28 -48.38
N ARG A 431 27.21 -29.67 -47.23
CA ARG A 431 25.99 -29.97 -46.45
C ARG A 431 24.70 -29.60 -47.19
N CYS A 432 24.73 -28.59 -48.05
CA CYS A 432 23.60 -28.29 -48.92
C CYS A 432 23.40 -29.41 -49.97
N LEU A 433 24.47 -29.87 -50.62
CA LEU A 433 24.41 -30.96 -51.60
C LEU A 433 24.00 -32.29 -50.94
N ASP A 434 24.67 -32.68 -49.83
CA ASP A 434 24.39 -33.88 -49.01
C ASP A 434 22.91 -34.01 -48.61
N GLN A 435 22.19 -32.88 -48.51
CA GLN A 435 20.83 -32.78 -47.95
C GLN A 435 19.78 -32.34 -49.00
N GLY A 436 20.14 -32.29 -50.29
CA GLY A 436 19.21 -31.90 -51.37
C GLY A 436 18.84 -30.40 -51.36
N LEU A 437 19.59 -29.58 -50.65
CA LEU A 437 19.38 -28.14 -50.48
C LEU A 437 20.20 -27.31 -51.48
N GLU A 438 20.49 -27.89 -52.66
CA GLU A 438 21.29 -27.29 -53.73
C GLU A 438 20.75 -25.91 -54.16
N HIS A 439 19.44 -25.71 -54.03
CA HIS A 439 18.73 -24.45 -54.27
C HIS A 439 19.17 -23.28 -53.36
N LEU A 440 19.88 -23.56 -52.26
CA LEU A 440 20.51 -22.54 -51.41
C LEU A 440 21.89 -22.10 -51.94
N VAL A 441 22.63 -23.01 -52.58
CA VAL A 441 23.93 -22.75 -53.21
C VAL A 441 23.73 -22.06 -54.56
N ASN A 442 22.81 -22.58 -55.37
CA ASN A 442 22.61 -22.18 -56.77
C ASN A 442 21.68 -20.98 -56.94
N ARG A 443 21.39 -20.21 -55.88
CA ARG A 443 20.45 -19.09 -55.94
C ARG A 443 21.13 -17.83 -56.51
N PRO A 444 20.76 -17.33 -57.71
CA PRO A 444 21.15 -15.98 -58.11
C PRO A 444 20.58 -14.97 -57.09
N LYS A 445 21.28 -13.87 -56.83
CA LYS A 445 20.99 -12.89 -55.75
C LYS A 445 19.63 -12.18 -55.91
N GLN A 446 18.55 -12.90 -55.65
CA GLN A 446 17.20 -12.36 -55.56
C GLN A 446 17.09 -11.48 -54.30
N HIS A 447 16.41 -10.35 -54.45
CA HIS A 447 16.35 -9.30 -53.43
C HIS A 447 15.79 -9.82 -52.10
N LEU A 448 16.48 -9.46 -51.01
CA LEU A 448 16.02 -9.63 -49.64
C LEU A 448 14.76 -8.79 -49.41
N ILE A 449 13.57 -9.41 -49.54
CA ILE A 449 12.34 -8.83 -49.00
C ILE A 449 12.44 -8.94 -47.47
N HIS A 450 12.88 -7.86 -46.84
CA HIS A 450 13.14 -7.79 -45.41
C HIS A 450 11.84 -7.77 -44.60
N ASN A 451 11.35 -8.95 -44.23
CA ASN A 451 10.25 -9.11 -43.27
C ASN A 451 10.76 -9.54 -41.89
N GLY A 452 10.91 -8.57 -40.99
CA GLY A 452 10.69 -8.78 -39.56
C GLY A 452 11.82 -9.44 -38.74
N VAL A 453 12.76 -8.60 -38.27
CA VAL A 453 13.35 -8.65 -36.91
C VAL A 453 13.67 -10.04 -36.32
N HIS A 454 14.88 -10.55 -36.57
CA HIS A 454 15.65 -11.31 -35.56
C HIS A 454 17.15 -11.27 -35.90
N SER A 455 17.89 -10.34 -35.29
CA SER A 455 19.36 -10.35 -35.29
C SER A 455 19.88 -11.03 -34.01
N PRO A 456 20.63 -12.14 -34.10
CA PRO A 456 21.42 -12.64 -32.98
C PRO A 456 22.55 -11.64 -32.64
N PRO A 457 23.01 -11.55 -31.37
CA PRO A 457 24.14 -10.70 -31.02
C PRO A 457 25.45 -11.24 -31.61
N ILE A 458 26.26 -10.34 -32.17
CA ILE A 458 27.59 -10.67 -32.71
C ILE A 458 28.52 -11.05 -31.55
N SER A 459 28.97 -12.30 -31.52
CA SER A 459 30.07 -12.73 -30.67
C SER A 459 31.40 -12.41 -31.35
N HIS A 460 32.10 -11.37 -30.89
CA HIS A 460 33.45 -11.11 -31.36
C HIS A 460 34.41 -12.23 -30.94
N ARG A 461 35.02 -12.89 -31.93
CA ARG A 461 36.41 -13.33 -31.83
C ARG A 461 37.19 -12.64 -32.94
N ALA A 462 38.35 -12.11 -32.58
CA ALA A 462 39.35 -11.69 -33.55
C ALA A 462 40.27 -12.88 -33.83
N ASP A 463 40.73 -12.96 -35.07
CA ASP A 463 42.01 -13.58 -35.42
C ASP A 463 42.71 -12.65 -36.42
N THR A 464 44.03 -12.55 -36.35
CA THR A 464 44.83 -11.56 -37.07
C THR A 464 45.34 -12.09 -38.42
N PRO A 465 45.43 -11.26 -39.47
CA PRO A 465 46.48 -11.37 -40.46
C PRO A 465 47.76 -10.66 -39.98
N SER A 466 48.91 -11.11 -40.48
CA SER A 466 50.24 -10.66 -40.05
C SER A 466 50.74 -9.42 -40.81
N ALA A 467 51.76 -8.77 -40.21
CA ALA A 467 52.88 -8.07 -40.82
C ALA A 467 52.70 -7.29 -42.15
N ASP A 468 53.04 -5.99 -42.09
CA ASP A 468 54.13 -5.42 -42.88
C ASP A 468 54.81 -4.29 -42.06
N ALA A 469 55.92 -3.72 -42.55
CA ALA A 469 56.86 -2.88 -41.79
C ALA A 469 56.94 -1.41 -42.28
N GLU A 470 57.93 -0.67 -41.77
CA GLU A 470 58.34 0.72 -42.13
C GLU A 470 57.40 1.87 -41.62
N ASP A 471 57.89 3.04 -41.16
CA ASP A 471 59.14 3.32 -40.43
C ASP A 471 59.02 4.67 -39.63
N ASP A 472 60.03 4.95 -38.81
CA ASP A 472 60.51 6.24 -38.26
C ASP A 472 59.71 7.09 -37.22
N ALA A 473 60.25 7.05 -35.98
CA ALA A 473 60.60 8.16 -35.07
C ALA A 473 59.62 9.31 -34.68
N HIS A 474 59.27 9.39 -33.37
CA HIS A 474 60.06 10.16 -32.36
C HIS A 474 59.41 10.28 -30.93
N ALA A 475 60.27 10.37 -29.90
CA ALA A 475 60.09 11.03 -28.58
C ALA A 475 59.22 10.42 -27.42
N GLU A 476 59.86 9.54 -26.66
CA GLU A 476 59.90 9.37 -25.17
C GLU A 476 59.64 10.63 -24.25
N PRO A 477 59.46 10.52 -22.91
CA PRO A 477 58.79 9.50 -22.07
C PRO A 477 58.08 10.10 -20.77
N LEU A 478 57.99 9.30 -19.67
CA LEU A 478 57.59 9.59 -18.25
C LEU A 478 56.08 9.52 -17.90
N ASN A 479 55.64 8.92 -16.77
CA ASN A 479 56.31 8.01 -15.81
C ASN A 479 55.29 7.05 -15.09
N GLU A 480 55.82 6.09 -14.31
CA GLU A 480 55.20 5.14 -13.36
C GLU A 480 54.00 5.68 -12.51
N SER A 481 53.16 4.88 -11.83
CA SER A 481 53.39 3.55 -11.21
C SER A 481 52.11 2.84 -10.71
N ARG A 482 52.10 1.49 -10.74
CA ARG A 482 51.36 0.55 -9.84
C ARG A 482 49.81 0.58 -9.78
N SER A 483 49.09 -0.50 -9.46
CA SER A 483 49.50 -1.88 -9.09
C SER A 483 48.49 -2.93 -9.62
N ILE A 484 48.95 -4.17 -9.82
CA ILE A 484 48.13 -5.33 -10.20
C ILE A 484 47.87 -6.20 -8.96
N MET A 485 46.65 -6.73 -8.80
CA MET A 485 46.40 -8.00 -8.10
C MET A 485 45.27 -8.78 -8.76
N ASN A 486 45.57 -10.01 -9.18
CA ASN A 486 44.57 -11.00 -9.60
C ASN A 486 44.00 -11.73 -8.38
N GLY A 487 42.70 -12.00 -8.38
CA GLY A 487 41.98 -12.64 -7.27
C GLY A 487 40.99 -13.70 -7.77
N HIS A 488 41.43 -14.96 -7.75
CA HIS A 488 40.70 -16.13 -8.25
C HIS A 488 39.23 -16.22 -7.79
N ILE A 489 38.32 -16.54 -8.71
CA ILE A 489 36.96 -17.04 -8.37
C ILE A 489 37.00 -18.57 -8.41
N SER A 490 36.35 -19.23 -7.47
CA SER A 490 36.16 -20.69 -7.44
C SER A 490 34.68 -21.04 -7.25
N ASN A 491 34.17 -21.95 -8.08
CA ASN A 491 32.78 -22.41 -8.02
C ASN A 491 32.67 -23.65 -7.13
N GLY A 492 31.89 -23.57 -6.05
CA GLY A 492 31.58 -24.70 -5.17
C GLY A 492 30.22 -25.31 -5.47
N LEU A 493 30.18 -26.40 -6.24
CA LEU A 493 29.03 -27.29 -6.34
C LEU A 493 29.14 -28.39 -5.27
N THR A 494 28.10 -28.57 -4.45
CA THR A 494 28.00 -29.71 -3.52
C THR A 494 26.67 -30.45 -3.72
N SER A 495 26.76 -31.58 -4.41
CA SER A 495 25.71 -32.59 -4.42
C SER A 495 25.83 -33.48 -3.18
N ASN A 496 24.76 -33.58 -2.39
CA ASN A 496 24.61 -34.65 -1.40
C ASN A 496 23.50 -35.60 -1.86
N GLY A 497 23.76 -36.90 -1.78
CA GLY A 497 22.75 -37.93 -1.89
C GLY A 497 23.21 -39.19 -1.16
N HIS A 498 22.29 -39.84 -0.47
CA HIS A 498 22.17 -41.29 -0.27
C HIS A 498 20.86 -41.59 0.47
#